data_AF-A0A4R1RNF1-F1
#
_entry.id   AF-A0A4R1RNF1-F1
#
_cell.length_a   1.000
_cell.length_b   1.000
_cell.length_c   1.000
_cell.angle_alpha   90.00
_cell.angle_beta   90.00
_cell.angle_gamma   90.00
#
_symmetry.space_group_name_H-M   'P 1'
#
loop_
_entity.id
_entity.type
_entity.pdbx_description
1 polymer ?
#
loop_
_entity_poly.entity_id
_entity_poly.type
_entity_poly.pdbx_seq_one_letter_code
_entity_poly.pdbx_strand_id
1 'polypeptide(L)'
;MAHIAPPYPLNTAKELYEYLNQKSLFNPDGNIKKSEFYINVANKHNTNNKIDAEGRFPYNYKYEKNVGEIQKYVKIVPFRRANISNDILTRFQTQKPTIYKLMQTFNETSNKVNFLEKKDKI
;
A
#
# COMPACT_ATOMS: atom_id res chain seq x y z
N MET A 1 -9.02 9.69 34.66
CA MET A 1 -9.05 8.27 34.22
C MET A 1 -8.24 8.17 32.94
N ALA A 2 -7.07 7.54 33.00
CA ALA A 2 -6.28 7.25 31.81
C ALA A 2 -6.85 6.00 31.15
N HIS A 3 -7.36 6.12 29.92
CA HIS A 3 -7.75 4.99 29.10
C HIS A 3 -6.46 4.34 28.60
N ILE A 4 -5.96 3.34 29.33
CA ILE A 4 -4.84 2.52 28.88
C ILE A 4 -5.36 1.73 27.68
N ALA A 5 -4.79 1.96 26.49
CA ALA A 5 -5.06 1.13 25.33
C ALA A 5 -4.76 -0.34 25.70
N PRO A 6 -5.63 -1.31 25.37
CA PRO A 6 -5.39 -2.70 25.72
C PRO A 6 -4.04 -3.16 25.14
N PRO A 7 -3.30 -4.04 25.83
CA PRO A 7 -2.03 -4.55 25.34
C PRO A 7 -2.28 -5.24 23.98
N TYR A 8 -1.62 -4.75 22.93
CA TYR A 8 -1.65 -5.41 21.63
C TYR A 8 -1.14 -6.85 21.79
N PRO A 9 -1.92 -7.88 21.43
CA PRO A 9 -1.48 -9.26 21.62
C PRO A 9 -0.27 -9.51 20.71
N LEU A 10 0.89 -9.78 21.32
CA LEU A 10 2.17 -10.02 20.64
C LEU A 10 2.06 -11.11 19.53
N ASN A 11 1.10 -12.02 19.67
CA ASN A 11 0.90 -13.16 18.79
C ASN A 11 -0.26 -13.01 17.80
N THR A 12 -0.89 -11.82 17.68
CA THR A 12 -2.07 -11.63 16.82
C THR A 12 -1.87 -12.16 15.39
N ALA A 13 -0.69 -11.91 14.80
CA ALA A 13 -0.38 -12.39 13.44
C ALA A 13 -0.30 -13.92 13.36
N LYS A 14 0.25 -14.57 14.39
CA LYS A 14 0.36 -16.03 14.48
C LYS A 14 -1.03 -16.66 14.66
N GLU A 15 -1.80 -16.14 15.60
CA GLU A 15 -3.16 -16.62 15.90
C GLU A 15 -4.08 -16.46 14.68
N LEU A 16 -3.99 -15.33 13.96
CA LEU A 16 -4.72 -15.13 12.71
C LEU A 16 -4.31 -16.15 11.65
N TYR A 17 -3.01 -16.38 11.45
CA TYR A 17 -2.53 -17.38 10.49
C TYR A 17 -3.03 -18.79 10.82
N GLU A 18 -2.90 -19.20 12.08
CA GLU A 18 -3.36 -20.51 12.56
C GLU A 18 -4.87 -20.69 12.36
N TYR A 19 -5.66 -19.65 12.69
CA TYR A 19 -7.09 -19.66 12.47
C TYR A 19 -7.46 -19.79 10.99
N LEU A 20 -6.83 -18.99 10.11
CA LEU A 20 -7.06 -19.07 8.66
C LEU A 20 -6.69 -20.45 8.11
N ASN A 21 -5.60 -21.05 8.62
CA ASN A 21 -5.17 -22.38 8.23
C ASN A 21 -6.19 -23.47 8.66
N GLN A 22 -6.58 -23.45 9.94
CA GLN A 22 -7.53 -24.42 10.52
C GLN A 22 -8.90 -24.36 9.85
N LYS A 23 -9.33 -23.17 9.42
CA LYS A 23 -10.60 -22.96 8.72
C LYS A 23 -10.49 -23.10 7.21
N SER A 24 -9.31 -23.44 6.67
CA SER A 24 -9.04 -23.55 5.23
C SER A 24 -9.46 -22.30 4.44
N LEU A 25 -9.17 -21.12 5.00
CA LEU A 25 -9.54 -19.81 4.44
C LEU A 25 -8.46 -19.18 3.57
N PHE A 26 -7.31 -19.85 3.40
CA PHE A 26 -6.31 -19.42 2.43
C PHE A 26 -6.77 -19.70 1.00
N ASN A 27 -6.33 -18.86 0.07
CA ASN A 27 -6.57 -19.08 -1.36
C ASN A 27 -5.69 -20.24 -1.86
N PRO A 28 -6.25 -21.43 -2.19
CA PRO A 28 -5.46 -22.58 -2.64
C PRO A 28 -4.84 -22.36 -4.02
N ASP A 29 -5.43 -21.50 -4.84
CA ASP A 29 -4.98 -21.17 -6.20
C ASP A 29 -4.07 -19.93 -6.23
N GLY A 30 -3.68 -19.43 -5.05
CA GLY A 30 -2.82 -18.27 -4.91
C GLY A 30 -1.45 -18.49 -5.56
N ASN A 31 -1.09 -17.64 -6.53
CA ASN A 31 0.23 -17.67 -7.15
C ASN A 31 0.95 -16.34 -6.93
N ILE A 32 1.97 -16.36 -6.07
CA ILE A 32 2.76 -15.17 -5.74
C ILE A 32 3.44 -14.54 -6.98
N LYS A 33 3.74 -15.31 -8.02
CA LYS A 33 4.33 -14.80 -9.28
C LYS A 33 3.34 -13.97 -10.11
N LYS A 34 2.04 -14.07 -9.80
CA LYS A 34 0.96 -13.26 -10.41
C LYS A 34 0.56 -12.07 -9.51
N SER A 35 1.34 -11.78 -8.47
CA SER A 35 1.04 -10.65 -7.57
C SER A 35 1.08 -9.32 -8.31
N GLU A 36 0.20 -8.41 -7.90
CA GLU A 36 0.11 -7.05 -8.42
C GLU A 36 0.35 -6.05 -7.28
N PHE A 37 1.01 -4.94 -7.58
CA PHE A 37 1.51 -4.01 -6.55
C PHE A 37 0.94 -2.61 -6.76
N TYR A 38 0.12 -2.16 -5.81
CA TYR A 38 -0.61 -0.89 -5.85
C TYR A 38 -0.47 -0.10 -4.56
N ILE A 39 -0.41 1.23 -4.67
CA ILE A 39 -0.33 2.18 -3.55
C ILE A 39 -1.49 3.17 -3.61
N ASN A 40 -1.97 3.58 -2.43
CA ASN A 40 -2.90 4.69 -2.30
C ASN A 40 -2.14 6.01 -2.38
N VAL A 41 -2.49 6.85 -3.35
CA VAL A 41 -2.01 8.24 -3.45
C VAL A 41 -3.16 9.21 -3.22
N ALA A 42 -2.86 10.42 -2.77
CA ALA A 42 -3.88 11.45 -2.62
C ALA A 42 -4.55 11.74 -3.98
N ASN A 43 -5.87 11.84 -3.99
CA ASN A 43 -6.61 12.15 -5.20
C ASN A 43 -6.53 13.66 -5.49
N LYS A 44 -5.58 14.07 -6.33
CA LYS A 44 -5.36 15.47 -6.72
C LYS A 44 -6.53 16.10 -7.49
N HIS A 45 -7.46 15.30 -8.03
CA HIS A 45 -8.63 15.81 -8.75
C HIS A 45 -9.83 16.08 -7.83
N ASN A 46 -9.73 15.71 -6.56
CA ASN A 46 -10.73 16.08 -5.57
C ASN A 46 -10.29 17.39 -4.93
N THR A 47 -10.94 18.49 -5.28
CA THR A 47 -10.62 19.84 -4.80
C THR A 47 -10.82 20.01 -3.30
N ASN A 48 -11.60 19.14 -2.66
CA ASN A 48 -11.77 19.12 -1.22
C ASN A 48 -10.55 18.52 -0.48
N ASN A 49 -9.66 17.82 -1.19
CA ASN A 49 -8.44 17.32 -0.59
C ASN A 49 -7.42 18.43 -0.35
N LYS A 50 -6.95 18.54 0.89
CA LYS A 50 -5.77 19.33 1.22
C LYS A 50 -4.54 18.44 1.06
N ILE A 51 -3.69 18.77 0.10
CA ILE A 51 -2.43 18.07 -0.20
C ILE A 51 -1.25 19.02 -0.13
N ASP A 52 -0.11 18.54 0.33
CA ASP A 52 1.14 19.32 0.34
C ASP A 52 1.80 19.36 -1.05
N ALA A 53 2.93 20.08 -1.14
CA ALA A 53 3.71 20.23 -2.36
C ALA A 53 4.21 18.88 -2.90
N GLU A 54 4.46 17.92 -2.01
CA GLU A 54 4.86 16.55 -2.32
C GLU A 54 3.68 15.65 -2.71
N GLY A 55 2.44 16.19 -2.71
CA GLY A 55 1.22 15.47 -3.08
C GLY A 55 0.73 14.48 -2.03
N ARG A 56 1.11 14.66 -0.77
CA ARG A 56 0.72 13.84 0.38
C ARG A 56 -0.36 14.57 1.18
N PHE A 57 -1.04 13.84 2.04
CA PHE A 57 -1.90 14.47 3.03
C PHE A 57 -1.05 15.05 4.17
N PRO A 58 -1.20 16.35 4.49
CA PRO A 58 -0.65 16.92 5.71
C PRO A 58 -1.13 16.18 6.95
N TYR A 59 -0.35 16.24 8.03
CA TYR A 59 -0.66 15.51 9.27
C TYR A 59 -2.04 15.89 9.82
N ASN A 60 -2.30 17.19 10.00
CA ASN A 60 -3.59 17.70 10.46
C ASN A 60 -4.76 17.20 9.60
N TYR A 61 -4.63 17.25 8.27
CA TYR A 61 -5.68 16.76 7.36
C TYR A 61 -5.99 15.26 7.49
N LYS A 62 -5.02 14.43 7.91
CA LYS A 62 -5.27 12.98 8.12
C LYS A 62 -6.14 12.70 9.33
N TYR A 63 -6.00 13.51 10.38
CA TYR A 63 -6.55 13.22 11.71
C TYR A 63 -7.67 14.18 12.14
N GLU A 64 -7.82 15.33 11.48
CA GLU A 64 -8.89 16.31 11.72
C GLU A 64 -10.05 16.12 10.72
N LYS A 65 -10.49 14.88 10.52
CA LYS A 65 -11.61 14.60 9.62
C LYS A 65 -12.94 14.80 10.32
N ASN A 66 -13.86 15.48 9.63
CA ASN A 66 -15.25 15.55 10.08
C ASN A 66 -15.87 14.16 9.99
N VAL A 67 -16.45 13.71 11.10
CA VAL A 67 -17.20 12.45 11.15
C VAL A 67 -18.36 12.53 10.16
N GLY A 68 -18.52 11.50 9.32
CA GLY A 68 -19.61 11.42 8.33
C GLY A 68 -19.27 11.99 6.95
N GLU A 69 -18.09 12.57 6.75
CA GLU A 69 -17.68 13.05 5.43
C GLU A 69 -17.24 11.88 4.53
N ILE A 70 -18.06 11.56 3.52
CA ILE A 70 -17.78 10.52 2.53
C ILE A 70 -17.33 11.18 1.23
N GLN A 71 -16.06 11.00 0.87
CA GLN A 71 -15.51 11.45 -0.40
C GLN A 71 -14.35 10.57 -0.87
N LYS A 72 -13.97 10.70 -2.15
CA LYS A 72 -12.87 9.94 -2.75
C LYS A 72 -11.52 10.58 -2.41
N TYR A 73 -11.06 10.37 -1.18
CA TYR A 73 -9.79 10.89 -0.68
C TYR A 73 -8.59 10.39 -1.50
N VAL A 74 -8.52 9.10 -1.81
CA VAL A 74 -7.35 8.48 -2.46
C VAL A 74 -7.67 7.90 -3.84
N LYS A 75 -6.62 7.69 -4.62
CA LYS A 75 -6.62 6.83 -5.81
C LYS A 75 -5.69 5.63 -5.56
N ILE A 76 -6.10 4.46 -6.01
CA ILE A 76 -5.26 3.26 -6.06
C ILE A 76 -4.52 3.31 -7.39
N VAL A 77 -3.19 3.31 -7.36
CA VAL A 77 -2.34 3.37 -8.56
C VAL A 77 -1.23 2.33 -8.47
N PRO A 78 -0.72 1.81 -9.61
CA PRO A 78 0.42 0.91 -9.59
C PRO A 78 1.63 1.56 -8.90
N PHE A 79 2.43 0.72 -8.24
CA PHE A 79 3.75 1.11 -7.77
C PHE A 79 4.60 1.63 -8.94
N ARG A 80 5.24 2.80 -8.77
CA ARG A 80 6.14 3.42 -9.75
C ARG A 80 7.13 4.36 -9.03
N ARG A 81 8.24 4.73 -9.67
CA ARG A 81 9.25 5.62 -9.06
C ARG A 81 8.68 6.97 -8.62
N ALA A 82 7.68 7.49 -9.33
CA ALA A 82 7.05 8.76 -9.00
C ALA A 82 6.17 8.73 -7.74
N ASN A 83 5.78 7.56 -7.21
CA ASN A 83 4.92 7.46 -6.02
C ASN A 83 5.53 6.67 -4.86
N ILE A 84 6.80 6.28 -4.96
CA ILE A 84 7.55 5.62 -3.89
C ILE A 84 8.93 6.27 -3.83
N SER A 85 9.35 6.69 -2.63
CA SER A 85 10.67 7.28 -2.45
C SER A 85 11.79 6.25 -2.69
N ASN A 86 12.95 6.73 -3.14
CA ASN A 86 14.12 5.88 -3.34
C ASN A 86 14.53 5.14 -2.05
N ASP A 87 14.42 5.78 -0.88
CA ASP A 87 14.75 5.13 0.40
C ASP A 87 13.87 3.91 0.67
N ILE A 88 12.58 4.00 0.35
CA ILE A 88 11.65 2.87 0.50
C ILE A 88 12.00 1.77 -0.50
N LEU A 89 12.29 2.11 -1.76
CA LEU A 89 12.71 1.14 -2.77
C LEU A 89 14.01 0.43 -2.38
N THR A 90 15.02 1.18 -1.93
CA THR A 90 16.29 0.64 -1.42
C THR A 90 16.06 -0.28 -0.24
N ARG A 91 15.15 0.07 0.67
CA ARG A 91 14.79 -0.79 1.80
C ARG A 91 14.13 -2.09 1.35
N PHE A 92 13.21 -2.04 0.36
CA PHE A 92 12.64 -3.25 -0.22
C PHE A 92 13.71 -4.11 -0.88
N GLN A 93 14.60 -3.51 -1.67
CA GLN A 93 15.67 -4.22 -2.36
C GLN A 93 16.62 -4.91 -1.37
N THR A 94 16.97 -4.26 -0.27
CA THR A 94 17.93 -4.77 0.72
C THR A 94 17.31 -5.75 1.71
N GLN A 95 16.13 -5.44 2.26
CA GLN A 95 15.52 -6.24 3.33
C GLN A 95 14.51 -7.28 2.82
N LYS A 96 13.94 -7.08 1.61
CA LYS A 96 12.90 -7.94 1.02
C LYS A 96 13.13 -8.13 -0.49
N PRO A 97 14.31 -8.62 -0.92
CA PRO A 97 14.70 -8.68 -2.34
C PRO A 97 13.70 -9.44 -3.22
N THR A 98 13.10 -10.51 -2.69
CA THR A 98 12.07 -11.28 -3.41
C THR A 98 10.84 -10.44 -3.72
N ILE A 99 10.35 -9.64 -2.77
CA ILE A 99 9.19 -8.75 -2.97
C ILE A 99 9.55 -7.64 -3.95
N TYR A 100 10.75 -7.06 -3.82
CA TYR A 100 11.24 -6.08 -4.77
C TYR A 100 11.26 -6.64 -6.20
N LYS A 101 11.73 -7.88 -6.39
CA LYS A 101 11.72 -8.50 -7.72
C LYS A 101 10.31 -8.72 -8.27
N LEU A 102 9.36 -9.12 -7.43
CA LEU A 102 7.96 -9.26 -7.84
C LEU A 102 7.34 -7.92 -8.26
N MET A 103 7.67 -6.83 -7.57
CA MET A 103 7.26 -5.48 -7.95
C MET A 103 7.78 -5.12 -9.34
N GLN A 104 9.06 -5.40 -9.62
CA GLN A 104 9.67 -5.18 -10.94
C GLN A 104 8.99 -6.02 -12.01
N THR A 105 8.81 -7.33 -11.78
CA THR A 105 8.14 -8.22 -12.74
C THR A 105 6.74 -7.74 -13.07
N PHE A 106 5.95 -7.31 -12.08
CA PHE A 106 4.64 -6.70 -12.32
C PHE A 106 4.73 -5.44 -13.19
N ASN A 107 5.66 -4.53 -12.88
CA ASN A 107 5.90 -3.30 -13.64
C ASN A 107 6.36 -3.54 -15.09
N GLU A 108 7.16 -4.59 -15.32
CA GLU A 108 7.76 -4.90 -16.61
C GLU A 108 6.82 -5.67 -17.54
N THR A 109 6.07 -6.63 -16.99
CA THR A 109 5.41 -7.67 -17.81
C THR A 109 3.89 -7.56 -17.85
N SER A 110 3.25 -6.85 -16.91
CA SER A 110 1.79 -6.76 -16.88
C SER A 110 1.25 -5.74 -17.87
N ASN A 111 0.23 -6.13 -18.64
CA ASN A 111 -0.49 -5.21 -19.52
C ASN A 111 -1.21 -4.08 -18.76
N LYS A 112 -1.52 -4.29 -17.47
CA LYS A 112 -2.18 -3.30 -16.59
C LYS A 112 -1.32 -2.07 -16.30
N VAL A 113 -0.03 -2.09 -16.65
CA VAL A 113 0.92 -1.00 -16.43
C VAL A 113 1.61 -0.55 -17.72
N ASN A 114 1.09 -0.93 -18.89
CA ASN A 114 1.66 -0.53 -20.19
C ASN A 114 1.65 0.99 -20.42
N PHE A 115 0.77 1.71 -19.72
CA PHE A 115 0.74 3.18 -19.76
C PHE A 115 1.90 3.84 -19.00
N LEU A 116 2.70 3.10 -18.23
CA LEU A 116 3.87 3.62 -17.55
C LEU A 116 5.07 3.68 -18.48
N GLU A 117 5.71 4.84 -18.55
CA GLU A 117 6.98 5.01 -19.24
C GLU A 117 8.11 4.23 -18.55
N LYS A 118 9.11 3.79 -19.32
CA LYS A 118 10.23 2.98 -18.80
C LYS A 118 10.94 3.65 -17.62
N LYS A 119 11.11 4.97 -17.65
CA LYS A 119 11.76 5.75 -16.56
C LYS A 119 10.96 5.73 -15.25
N ASP A 120 9.64 5.52 -15.33
CA ASP A 120 8.76 5.54 -14.17
C ASP A 120 8.61 4.13 -13.55
N LYS A 121 9.00 3.07 -14.28
CA LYS A 121 8.97 1.70 -13.78
C LYS A 121 10.08 1.43 -12.75
N ILE A 122 9.78 0.54 -11.79
CA ILE A 122 10.69 0.11 -10.70
C ILE A 122 11.73 -0.89 -11.18
#